data_AF-A0A931BYH8-F1
#
_entry.id   AF-A0A931BYH8-F1
#
_cell.length_a   1.000
_cell.length_b   1.000
_cell.length_c   1.000
_cell.angle_alpha   90.00
_cell.angle_beta   90.00
_cell.angle_gamma   90.00
#
_symmetry.space_group_name_H-M   'P 1'
#
loop_
_entity.id
_entity.type
_entity.pdbx_description
1 polymer ?
#
loop_
_entity_poly.entity_id
_entity_poly.type
_entity_poly.pdbx_seq_one_letter_code
_entity_poly.pdbx_strand_id
1 'polypeptide(L)'
;MKIITEAINQEPSHSVTKKDIETVIKYVPKDWIGVAHVFLIAEQKFENSNWDRPVVQNQTTFRILSRGLEKKIVIKELLIELAVTPARIYPMKSHKLNKEQRRKLEEMIQPYYKRISAELQLDEQGI
;
A
#
# COMPACT_ATOMS: atom_id res chain seq x y z
N MET A 1 12.94 11.03 -1.48
CA MET A 1 11.85 10.19 -0.99
C MET A 1 11.69 10.41 0.51
N LYS A 2 10.48 10.64 0.98
CA LYS A 2 10.13 11.00 2.36
C LYS A 2 9.02 10.08 2.85
N ILE A 3 9.13 9.60 4.08
CA ILE A 3 8.06 8.84 4.75
C ILE A 3 7.58 9.67 5.93
N ILE A 4 6.30 9.98 5.96
CA ILE A 4 5.64 10.83 6.96
C ILE A 4 4.62 9.95 7.70
N THR A 5 4.54 10.12 9.01
CA THR A 5 3.53 9.49 9.84
C THR A 5 2.79 10.61 10.56
N GLU A 6 1.50 10.73 10.32
CA GLU A 6 0.64 11.68 11.05
C GLU A 6 0.43 11.18 12.48
N ALA A 7 0.36 12.09 13.44
CA ALA A 7 0.07 11.74 14.81
C ALA A 7 -1.41 11.35 14.95
N ILE A 8 -1.71 10.46 15.89
CA ILE A 8 -3.08 10.06 16.20
C ILE A 8 -3.32 10.20 17.70
N ASN A 9 -4.53 10.63 18.04
CA ASN A 9 -4.95 10.82 19.44
C ASN A 9 -6.06 9.84 19.85
N GLN A 10 -6.43 8.91 18.98
CA GLN A 10 -7.54 7.98 19.16
C GLN A 10 -7.24 6.63 18.50
N GLU A 11 -7.77 5.55 19.07
CA GLU A 11 -7.76 4.23 18.45
C GLU A 11 -8.70 4.15 17.22
N PRO A 12 -8.46 3.22 16.27
CA PRO A 12 -7.34 2.29 16.23
C PRO A 12 -6.02 2.95 15.79
N SER A 13 -4.92 2.44 16.31
CA SER A 13 -3.56 2.82 15.93
C SER A 13 -3.21 2.48 14.48
N HIS A 14 -2.13 3.08 13.95
CA HIS A 14 -1.59 2.68 12.64
C HIS A 14 -1.09 1.24 12.68
N SER A 15 -1.46 0.42 11.71
CA SER A 15 -0.97 -0.96 11.61
C SER A 15 0.38 -1.09 10.90
N VAL A 16 0.82 -0.04 10.22
CA VAL A 16 2.14 0.06 9.59
C VAL A 16 2.93 1.21 10.19
N THR A 17 4.24 1.02 10.22
CA THR A 17 5.23 1.99 10.68
C THR A 17 6.10 2.45 9.52
N LYS A 18 6.89 3.49 9.73
CA LYS A 18 7.91 3.91 8.77
C LYS A 18 8.85 2.77 8.33
N LYS A 19 9.27 1.90 9.27
CA LYS A 19 10.15 0.76 8.97
C LYS A 19 9.49 -0.26 8.05
N ASP A 20 8.18 -0.49 8.21
CA ASP A 20 7.44 -1.39 7.33
C ASP A 20 7.44 -0.85 5.88
N ILE A 21 7.24 0.47 5.71
CA ILE A 21 7.28 1.14 4.40
C ILE A 21 8.69 1.10 3.80
N GLU A 22 9.74 1.35 4.60
CA GLU A 22 11.13 1.22 4.16
C GLU A 22 11.44 -0.20 3.65
N THR A 23 10.89 -1.22 4.32
CA THR A 23 11.03 -2.61 3.92
C THR A 23 10.35 -2.88 2.58
N VAL A 24 9.15 -2.35 2.35
CA VAL A 24 8.49 -2.46 1.04
C VAL A 24 9.36 -1.84 -0.06
N ILE A 25 9.84 -0.61 0.17
CA ILE A 25 10.65 0.13 -0.81
C ILE A 25 11.97 -0.57 -1.12
N LYS A 26 12.57 -1.25 -0.14
CA LYS A 26 13.79 -2.05 -0.31
C LYS A 26 13.63 -3.17 -1.35
N TYR A 27 12.44 -3.78 -1.44
CA TYR A 27 12.21 -4.96 -2.29
C TYR A 27 11.63 -4.65 -3.67
N VAL A 28 10.88 -3.55 -3.81
CA VAL A 28 10.26 -3.20 -5.09
C VAL A 28 11.27 -2.57 -6.06
N PRO A 29 11.08 -2.74 -7.38
CA PRO A 29 11.89 -2.04 -8.37
C PRO A 29 11.78 -0.52 -8.21
N LYS A 30 12.92 0.19 -8.31
CA LYS A 30 12.98 1.64 -8.07
C LYS A 30 12.11 2.45 -9.02
N ASP A 31 11.94 1.96 -10.24
CA ASP A 31 11.11 2.55 -11.29
C ASP A 31 9.60 2.48 -10.98
N TRP A 32 9.15 1.58 -10.09
CA TRP A 32 7.74 1.49 -9.68
C TRP A 32 7.29 2.67 -8.82
N ILE A 33 8.22 3.29 -8.09
CA ILE A 33 7.94 4.48 -7.27
C ILE A 33 7.64 5.68 -8.19
N GLY A 34 8.19 5.68 -9.41
CA GLY A 34 7.93 6.70 -10.42
C GLY A 34 8.22 8.12 -9.92
N VAL A 35 7.26 9.02 -10.09
CA VAL A 35 7.35 10.43 -9.67
C VAL A 35 7.01 10.66 -8.19
N ALA A 36 6.52 9.62 -7.51
CA ALA A 36 6.15 9.75 -6.11
C ALA A 36 7.40 9.92 -5.25
N HIS A 37 7.32 10.84 -4.32
CA HIS A 37 8.42 11.11 -3.40
C HIS A 37 7.97 11.19 -1.94
N VAL A 38 6.68 10.99 -1.66
CA VAL A 38 6.11 10.97 -0.31
C VAL A 38 5.29 9.70 -0.08
N PHE A 39 5.55 9.01 1.02
CA PHE A 39 4.68 7.98 1.59
C PHE A 39 4.10 8.54 2.88
N LEU A 40 2.79 8.78 2.90
CA LEU A 40 2.08 9.37 4.03
C LEU A 40 1.25 8.28 4.72
N ILE A 41 1.67 7.86 5.91
CA ILE A 41 0.87 7.06 6.84
C ILE A 41 -0.10 8.05 7.50
N ALA A 42 -1.34 8.08 7.02
CA ALA A 42 -2.28 9.15 7.31
C ALA A 42 -3.18 8.81 8.51
N GLU A 43 -3.52 9.83 9.31
CA GLU A 43 -4.39 9.72 10.49
C GLU A 43 -5.82 9.35 10.12
N GLN A 44 -6.24 9.56 8.87
CA GLN A 44 -7.60 9.26 8.42
C GLN A 44 -7.85 7.74 8.42
N LYS A 45 -9.00 7.32 8.95
CA LYS A 45 -9.47 5.93 8.84
C LYS A 45 -9.99 5.65 7.43
N PHE A 46 -9.77 4.44 6.93
CA PHE A 46 -10.22 4.03 5.60
C PHE A 46 -11.75 4.13 5.43
N GLU A 47 -12.52 3.75 6.44
CA GLU A 47 -14.00 3.84 6.48
C GLU A 47 -14.53 5.27 6.27
N ASN A 48 -13.73 6.28 6.61
CA ASN A 48 -14.05 7.70 6.46
C ASN A 48 -13.47 8.29 5.16
N SER A 49 -13.04 7.44 4.23
CA SER A 49 -12.53 7.86 2.92
C SER A 49 -13.54 7.57 1.82
N ASN A 50 -13.42 8.29 0.70
CA ASN A 50 -14.22 8.06 -0.50
C ASN A 50 -13.52 7.11 -1.50
N TRP A 51 -12.55 6.33 -1.02
CA TRP A 51 -11.73 5.44 -1.83
C TRP A 51 -12.19 3.99 -1.67
N ASP A 52 -12.05 3.21 -2.74
CA ASP A 52 -12.34 1.78 -2.70
C ASP A 52 -11.19 0.96 -2.09
N ARG A 53 -10.03 1.60 -1.85
CA ARG A 53 -8.80 0.95 -1.39
C ARG A 53 -8.10 1.80 -0.33
N PRO A 54 -7.45 1.17 0.68
CA PRO A 54 -6.83 1.88 1.80
C PRO A 54 -5.49 2.51 1.44
N VAL A 55 -4.92 2.19 0.28
CA VAL A 55 -3.69 2.81 -0.22
C VAL A 55 -3.93 3.33 -1.62
N VAL A 56 -3.66 4.62 -1.83
CA VAL A 56 -3.83 5.27 -3.13
C VAL A 56 -2.68 6.24 -3.39
N GLN A 57 -2.26 6.34 -4.65
CA GLN A 57 -1.35 7.38 -5.10
C GLN A 57 -2.17 8.60 -5.53
N ASN A 58 -2.00 9.72 -4.84
CA ASN A 58 -2.51 11.01 -5.28
C ASN A 58 -1.33 11.92 -5.66
N GLN A 59 -1.20 12.21 -6.96
CA GLN A 59 -0.07 12.94 -7.53
C GLN A 59 1.28 12.31 -7.12
N THR A 60 2.04 12.97 -6.25
CA THR A 60 3.37 12.57 -5.81
C THR A 60 3.38 11.86 -4.46
N THR A 61 2.20 11.61 -3.88
CA THR A 61 2.04 11.07 -2.52
C THR A 61 1.26 9.76 -2.53
N PHE A 62 1.86 8.69 -2.00
CA PHE A 62 1.12 7.51 -1.59
C PHE A 62 0.48 7.76 -0.23
N ARG A 63 -0.85 7.85 -0.19
CA ARG A 63 -1.62 7.99 1.05
C ARG A 63 -2.00 6.60 1.54
N ILE A 64 -1.65 6.29 2.79
CA ILE A 64 -1.77 4.97 3.41
C ILE A 64 -2.70 5.09 4.62
N LEU A 65 -3.94 4.63 4.47
CA LEU A 65 -4.98 4.64 5.49
C LEU A 65 -4.96 3.32 6.28
N SER A 66 -3.99 3.19 7.18
CA SER A 66 -3.69 1.90 7.84
C SER A 66 -4.46 1.64 9.14
N ARG A 67 -5.15 2.65 9.68
CA ARG A 67 -5.78 2.56 11.00
C ARG A 67 -6.90 1.52 11.02
N GLY A 68 -6.79 0.57 11.95
CA GLY A 68 -7.79 -0.49 12.13
C GLY A 68 -7.75 -1.61 11.09
N LEU A 69 -6.78 -1.60 10.18
CA LEU A 69 -6.59 -2.64 9.18
C LEU A 69 -5.42 -3.54 9.56
N GLU A 70 -5.45 -4.81 9.17
CA GLU A 70 -4.31 -5.69 9.36
C GLU A 70 -3.10 -5.22 8.53
N LYS A 71 -1.90 -5.26 9.12
CA LYS A 71 -0.64 -4.88 8.46
C LYS A 71 -0.49 -5.57 7.10
N LYS A 72 -0.80 -6.87 7.02
CA LYS A 72 -0.70 -7.67 5.80
C LYS A 72 -1.56 -7.11 4.65
N ILE A 73 -2.76 -6.64 4.96
CA ILE A 73 -3.69 -6.05 3.99
C ILE A 73 -3.10 -4.74 3.47
N VAL A 74 -2.62 -3.87 4.37
CA VAL A 74 -2.05 -2.56 4.00
C VAL A 74 -0.81 -2.72 3.14
N ILE A 75 0.09 -3.63 3.50
CA ILE A 75 1.32 -3.90 2.73
C ILE A 75 0.98 -4.44 1.33
N LYS A 76 0.03 -5.37 1.23
CA LYS A 76 -0.43 -5.89 -0.06
C LYS A 76 -1.04 -4.78 -0.92
N GLU A 77 -1.91 -3.94 -0.35
CA GLU A 77 -2.52 -2.82 -1.07
C GLU A 77 -1.52 -1.75 -1.51
N LEU A 78 -0.47 -1.50 -0.70
CA LEU A 78 0.64 -0.63 -1.10
C LEU A 78 1.42 -1.18 -2.29
N LEU A 79 1.72 -2.48 -2.30
CA LEU A 79 2.37 -3.12 -3.46
C LEU A 79 1.49 -3.05 -4.71
N ILE A 80 0.18 -3.29 -4.58
CA ILE A 80 -0.76 -3.16 -5.69
C ILE A 80 -0.73 -1.73 -6.25
N GLU A 81 -0.75 -0.71 -5.39
CA GLU A 81 -0.71 0.69 -5.84
C GLU A 81 0.62 1.07 -6.50
N LEU A 82 1.75 0.55 -6.00
CA LEU A 82 3.06 0.71 -6.65
C LEU A 82 3.11 0.04 -8.04
N ALA A 83 2.40 -1.07 -8.23
CA ALA A 83 2.40 -1.82 -9.48
C ALA A 83 1.45 -1.25 -10.55
N VAL A 84 0.49 -0.38 -10.20
CA VAL A 84 -0.49 0.25 -11.11
C VAL A 84 0.17 0.85 -12.35
N THR A 85 1.17 1.70 -12.14
CA THR A 85 1.86 2.44 -13.21
C THR A 85 2.69 1.52 -14.11
N PRO A 86 3.63 0.70 -13.58
CA PRO A 86 4.42 -0.19 -14.42
C PRO A 86 3.57 -1.26 -15.13
N ALA A 87 2.47 -1.72 -14.52
CA ALA A 87 1.52 -2.63 -15.16
C ALA A 87 0.64 -1.96 -16.22
N ARG A 88 0.67 -0.62 -16.33
CA ARG A 88 -0.23 0.19 -17.18
C ARG A 88 -1.72 -0.10 -16.89
N ILE A 89 -2.04 -0.37 -15.63
CA ILE A 89 -3.42 -0.64 -15.17
C ILE A 89 -3.92 0.60 -14.47
N TYR A 90 -4.68 1.44 -15.16
CA TYR A 90 -5.23 2.66 -14.57
C TYR A 90 -6.57 2.36 -13.89
N PRO A 91 -6.70 2.60 -12.57
CA PRO A 91 -7.94 2.40 -11.85
C PRO A 91 -9.05 3.30 -12.39
N MET A 92 -10.29 2.89 -12.18
CA MET A 92 -11.46 3.72 -12.47
C MET A 92 -11.65 4.79 -11.37
N LYS A 93 -12.80 5.49 -11.38
CA LYS A 93 -13.20 6.43 -10.34
C LYS A 93 -12.95 5.84 -8.93
N SER A 94 -12.45 6.66 -8.00
CA SER A 94 -12.18 6.27 -6.60
C SER A 94 -11.10 5.18 -6.41
N HIS A 95 -10.17 5.05 -7.36
CA HIS A 95 -9.10 4.04 -7.33
C HIS A 95 -9.60 2.59 -7.39
N LYS A 96 -10.80 2.37 -7.95
CA LYS A 96 -11.40 1.05 -8.08
C LYS A 96 -10.65 0.18 -9.10
N LEU A 97 -10.36 -1.05 -8.70
CA LEU A 97 -9.87 -2.11 -9.58
C LEU A 97 -10.97 -3.12 -9.86
N ASN A 98 -11.13 -3.53 -11.11
CA ASN A 98 -11.98 -4.67 -11.44
C ASN A 98 -11.28 -6.00 -11.10
N LYS A 99 -12.02 -7.11 -11.15
CA LYS A 99 -11.51 -8.45 -10.78
C LYS A 99 -10.27 -8.86 -11.57
N GLU A 100 -10.25 -8.57 -12.87
CA GLU A 100 -9.13 -8.94 -13.75
C GLU A 100 -7.90 -8.09 -13.49
N GLN A 101 -8.08 -6.78 -13.34
CA GLN A 101 -7.02 -5.83 -12.98
C GLN A 101 -6.37 -6.22 -11.65
N ARG A 102 -7.20 -6.51 -10.63
CA ARG A 102 -6.71 -6.94 -9.32
C ARG A 102 -5.91 -8.22 -9.42
N ARG A 103 -6.42 -9.25 -10.11
CA ARG A 103 -5.72 -10.53 -10.29
C ARG A 103 -4.35 -10.33 -10.94
N LYS A 104 -4.27 -9.53 -12.02
CA LYS A 104 -3.00 -9.23 -12.71
C LYS A 104 -1.99 -8.53 -11.80
N LEU A 105 -2.44 -7.55 -11.02
CA LEU A 105 -1.58 -6.85 -10.07
C LEU A 105 -1.11 -7.78 -8.96
N GLU A 106 -2.01 -8.61 -8.40
CA GLU A 106 -1.67 -9.60 -7.38
C GLU A 106 -0.61 -10.60 -7.87
N GLU A 107 -0.75 -11.12 -9.09
CA GLU A 107 0.25 -12.00 -9.71
C GLU A 107 1.60 -11.31 -9.86
N MET A 108 1.60 -10.04 -10.28
CA MET A 108 2.82 -9.24 -10.46
C MET A 108 3.53 -8.91 -9.14
N ILE A 109 2.78 -8.63 -8.07
CA ILE A 109 3.36 -8.27 -6.77
C ILE A 109 3.76 -9.49 -5.93
N GLN A 110 3.23 -10.68 -6.24
CA GLN A 110 3.42 -11.89 -5.45
C GLN A 110 4.87 -12.21 -5.07
N PRO A 111 5.88 -12.16 -5.98
CA PRO A 111 7.27 -12.45 -5.60
C PRO A 111 7.84 -11.43 -4.60
N TYR A 112 7.42 -10.17 -4.67
CA TYR A 112 7.84 -9.13 -3.74
C TYR A 112 7.14 -9.28 -2.39
N TYR A 113 5.83 -9.54 -2.43
CA TYR A 113 5.03 -9.76 -1.23
C TYR A 113 5.59 -10.90 -0.38
N LYS A 114 5.96 -12.04 -0.98
CA LYS A 114 6.58 -13.16 -0.25
C LYS A 114 7.85 -12.75 0.52
N ARG A 115 8.74 -11.99 -0.13
CA ARG A 115 10.01 -11.53 0.49
C ARG A 115 9.74 -10.55 1.64
N ILE A 116 8.81 -9.62 1.42
CA ILE A 116 8.42 -8.63 2.44
C ILE A 116 7.73 -9.32 3.62
N SER A 117 6.81 -10.25 3.37
CA SER A 117 6.11 -11.00 4.41
C SER A 117 7.07 -11.82 5.27
N ALA A 118 8.09 -12.44 4.67
CA ALA A 118 9.13 -13.14 5.41
C ALA A 118 9.94 -12.20 6.32
N GLU A 119 10.32 -11.01 5.83
CA GLU A 119 11.08 -10.04 6.64
C GLU A 119 10.24 -9.37 7.73
N LEU A 120 8.97 -9.07 7.44
CA LEU A 120 8.04 -8.43 8.36
C LEU A 120 7.26 -9.41 9.25
N GLN A 121 7.51 -10.72 9.12
CA GLN A 121 6.80 -11.78 9.84
C GLN A 121 5.28 -11.66 9.70
N LEU A 122 4.80 -11.40 8.47
CA LEU A 122 3.37 -11.39 8.19
C LEU A 122 2.91 -12.84 8.06
N ASP A 123 2.08 -13.32 8.98
CA ASP A 123 1.58 -14.69 8.96
C ASP A 123 0.98 -15.05 7.60
N GLU A 124 1.57 -16.05 6.92
CA GLU A 124 0.98 -16.68 5.74
C GLU A 124 -0.18 -17.58 6.18
N GLN A 125 -1.31 -16.99 6.55
CA GLN A 125 -2.57 -17.72 6.44
C GLN A 125 -3.03 -17.61 4.98
N GLY A 126 -2.50 -18.51 4.17
CA GLY A 126 -2.88 -18.69 2.78
C GLY A 126 -4.28 -19.29 2.65
N ILE A 127 -5.06 -18.66 1.76
CA ILE A 127 -6.06 -19.20 0.82
C ILE A 127 -7.01 -20.27 1.36
#